data_AF-A0A8J9S4K8-F1
#
_entry.id   AF-A0A8J9S4K8-F1
#
_cell.length_a   1.000
_cell.length_b   1.000
_cell.length_c   1.000
_cell.angle_alpha   90.00
_cell.angle_beta   90.00
_cell.angle_gamma   90.00
#
_symmetry.space_group_name_H-M   'P 1'
#
loop_
_entity.id
_entity.type
_entity.pdbx_description
1 polymer ?
#
loop_
_entity_poly.entity_id
_entity_poly.type
_entity_poly.pdbx_seq_one_letter_code
_entity_poly.pdbx_strand_id
1 'polypeptide(L)'
;MAKWEERSDRWIVEDRKDGSNVNGWHWQEQNKLPWSRQKIDELIKGLAANLDASLGKAEIIGVKDLTGEAYLTTRKQNKKFAVFELNILFDWRGCWEEDGKEVKGEVKVSEYSSIDPEEYSFEVTVAAADSGTTAAANLKAAVQGLEEQIFSRLQQYVAELNDL
;
A
#
# COMPACT_ATOMS: atom_id res chain seq x y z
N MET A 1 29.49 -37.17 34.71
CA MET A 1 29.08 -35.76 34.81
C MET A 1 29.76 -35.01 33.67
N ALA A 2 29.01 -34.30 32.83
CA ALA A 2 29.58 -33.58 31.69
C ALA A 2 30.42 -32.39 32.18
N LYS A 3 31.62 -32.22 31.62
CA LYS A 3 32.55 -31.15 31.98
C LYS A 3 32.11 -29.85 31.30
N TRP A 4 32.15 -28.74 32.04
CA TRP A 4 31.70 -27.41 31.60
C TRP A 4 32.44 -26.90 30.34
N GLU A 5 33.64 -27.40 30.09
CA GLU A 5 34.57 -26.95 29.05
C GLU A 5 34.37 -27.63 27.68
N GLU A 6 33.48 -28.62 27.59
CA GLU A 6 33.12 -29.32 26.34
C GLU A 6 31.83 -28.75 25.71
N ARG A 7 31.64 -27.43 25.80
CA ARG A 7 30.51 -26.75 25.14
C ARG A 7 30.81 -26.60 23.65
N SER A 8 29.98 -27.22 22.81
CA SER A 8 30.00 -27.02 21.36
C SER A 8 29.76 -25.53 21.04
N ASP A 9 30.52 -24.96 20.10
CA ASP A 9 30.35 -23.60 19.56
C ASP A 9 28.92 -23.27 19.08
N ARG A 10 28.05 -24.27 18.93
CA ARG A 10 26.64 -24.12 18.59
C ARG A 10 25.75 -23.75 19.77
N TRP A 11 26.27 -23.75 20.99
CA TRP A 11 25.55 -23.47 22.23
C TRP A 11 26.18 -22.28 22.97
N ILE A 12 26.03 -21.10 22.38
CA ILE A 12 26.28 -19.83 23.07
C ILE A 12 24.93 -19.32 23.57
N VAL A 13 24.59 -19.66 24.82
CA VAL A 13 23.60 -18.89 25.59
C VAL A 13 24.38 -18.07 26.60
N GLU A 14 25.04 -17.02 26.10
CA GLU A 14 25.44 -15.90 26.93
C GLU A 14 24.28 -14.92 26.96
N ASP A 15 23.78 -14.65 28.17
CA ASP A 15 22.81 -13.59 28.42
C ASP A 15 23.53 -12.24 28.21
N ARG A 16 23.45 -11.71 26.98
CA ARG A 16 24.13 -10.47 26.62
C ARG A 16 23.34 -9.28 27.18
N LYS A 17 24.03 -8.42 27.93
CA LYS A 17 23.48 -7.17 28.47
C LYS A 17 22.91 -6.20 27.42
N ASP A 18 23.16 -6.43 26.12
CA ASP A 18 22.77 -5.54 25.03
C ASP A 18 21.35 -5.78 24.49
N GLY A 19 20.66 -6.84 24.91
CA GLY A 19 19.28 -7.15 24.51
C GLY A 19 19.06 -7.28 22.99
N SER A 20 20.13 -7.41 22.21
CA SER A 20 20.06 -7.27 20.75
C SER A 20 19.64 -8.60 20.11
N ASN A 21 18.74 -8.53 19.13
CA ASN A 21 18.18 -9.70 18.42
C ASN A 21 19.21 -10.31 17.45
N VAL A 22 20.15 -11.07 17.99
CA VAL A 22 21.18 -11.75 17.19
C VAL A 22 20.52 -12.78 16.28
N ASN A 23 20.82 -12.70 14.97
CA ASN A 23 20.32 -13.62 13.95
C ASN A 23 18.78 -13.68 13.79
N GLY A 24 18.01 -12.72 14.32
CA GLY A 24 16.55 -12.65 14.13
C GLY A 24 15.77 -13.81 14.76
N TRP A 25 16.23 -14.32 15.89
CA TRP A 25 15.58 -15.43 16.61
C TRP A 25 14.50 -14.97 17.57
N HIS A 26 14.59 -13.74 18.07
CA HIS A 26 13.55 -13.11 18.87
C HIS A 26 12.53 -12.43 17.96
N TRP A 27 11.26 -12.51 18.35
CA TRP A 27 10.18 -11.81 17.68
C TRP A 27 10.45 -10.31 17.71
N GLN A 28 10.40 -9.67 16.54
CA GLN A 28 10.48 -8.23 16.40
C GLN A 28 9.46 -7.79 15.37
N GLU A 29 8.64 -6.82 15.75
CA GLU A 29 7.71 -6.11 14.88
C GLU A 29 8.24 -4.71 14.64
N GLN A 30 8.26 -4.29 13.38
CA GLN A 30 8.57 -2.92 13.00
C GLN A 30 7.34 -2.31 12.34
N ASN A 31 6.85 -1.18 12.89
CA ASN A 31 5.80 -0.41 12.23
C ASN A 31 6.33 0.12 10.88
N LYS A 32 5.62 -0.24 9.80
CA LYS A 32 5.89 0.19 8.44
C LYS A 32 4.78 1.05 7.85
N LEU A 33 3.73 1.40 8.59
CA LEU A 33 2.65 2.26 8.08
C LEU A 33 3.16 3.59 7.47
N PRO A 34 4.13 4.32 8.08
CA PRO A 34 4.70 5.52 7.45
C PRO A 34 5.45 5.23 6.15
N TRP A 35 6.16 4.10 6.09
CA TRP A 35 6.86 3.66 4.88
C TRP A 35 5.87 3.26 3.79
N SER A 36 4.82 2.51 4.15
CA SER A 36 3.75 2.09 3.25
C SER A 36 3.07 3.29 2.61
N ARG A 37 2.76 4.34 3.38
CA ARG A 37 2.18 5.58 2.84
C ARG A 37 3.06 6.21 1.77
N GLN A 38 4.35 6.38 2.04
CA GLN A 38 5.30 6.96 1.09
C GLN A 38 5.45 6.09 -0.15
N LYS A 39 5.62 4.78 0.03
CA LYS A 39 5.82 3.84 -1.05
C LYS A 39 4.60 3.74 -1.97
N ILE A 40 3.40 3.68 -1.40
CA ILE A 40 2.16 3.63 -2.18
C ILE A 40 1.97 4.94 -2.96
N ASP A 41 2.25 6.10 -2.35
CA ASP A 41 2.19 7.40 -3.05
C ASP A 41 3.15 7.44 -4.24
N GLU A 42 4.40 6.99 -4.06
CA GLU A 42 5.39 6.90 -5.14
C GLU A 42 4.95 6.01 -6.30
N LEU A 43 4.27 4.90 -6.03
CA LEU A 43 3.87 3.93 -7.05
C LEU A 43 2.64 4.35 -7.84
N ILE A 44 1.76 5.15 -7.26
CA ILE A 44 0.43 5.45 -7.82
C ILE A 44 0.28 6.87 -8.38
N LYS A 45 1.14 7.79 -7.93
CA LYS A 45 1.06 9.20 -8.33
C LYS A 45 1.26 9.36 -9.84
N GLY A 46 0.34 10.07 -10.47
CA GLY A 46 0.35 10.31 -11.92
C GLY A 46 -0.17 9.13 -12.74
N LEU A 47 -0.76 8.11 -12.11
CA LEU A 47 -1.43 7.03 -12.84
C LEU A 47 -2.64 7.62 -13.60
N ALA A 48 -2.56 7.63 -14.92
CA ALA A 48 -3.55 8.24 -15.80
C ALA A 48 -4.53 7.21 -16.36
N ALA A 49 -5.81 7.56 -16.39
CA ALA A 49 -6.87 6.74 -16.96
C ALA A 49 -6.74 6.62 -18.49
N ASN A 50 -7.14 5.47 -19.03
CA ASN A 50 -7.18 5.21 -20.47
C ASN A 50 -8.38 5.94 -21.11
N LEU A 51 -8.19 7.22 -21.39
CA LEU A 51 -9.11 8.06 -22.15
C LEU A 51 -8.48 8.46 -23.48
N ASP A 52 -9.31 8.60 -24.52
CA ASP A 52 -8.86 9.26 -25.74
C ASP A 52 -8.49 10.71 -25.41
N ALA A 53 -7.31 11.15 -25.84
CA ALA A 53 -6.81 12.50 -25.58
C ALA A 53 -7.73 13.60 -26.13
N SER A 54 -8.60 13.28 -27.10
CA SER A 54 -9.62 14.19 -27.62
C SER A 54 -10.84 14.35 -26.71
N LEU A 55 -11.07 13.43 -25.76
CA LEU A 55 -12.21 13.44 -24.84
C LEU A 55 -11.86 14.08 -23.50
N GLY A 56 -10.64 13.84 -23.00
CA GLY A 56 -10.23 14.36 -21.70
C GLY A 56 -9.04 13.63 -21.11
N LYS A 57 -8.75 13.98 -19.85
CA LYS A 57 -7.68 13.36 -19.05
C LYS A 57 -8.17 13.15 -17.62
N ALA A 58 -7.80 12.04 -17.01
CA ALA A 58 -7.99 11.79 -15.59
C ALA A 58 -6.76 11.10 -15.02
N GLU A 59 -6.36 11.46 -13.80
CA GLU A 59 -5.19 10.88 -13.14
C GLU A 59 -5.35 10.85 -11.61
N ILE A 60 -4.65 9.91 -10.97
CA ILE A 60 -4.46 9.86 -9.53
C ILE A 60 -3.40 10.89 -9.12
N ILE A 61 -3.75 11.76 -8.17
CA ILE A 61 -2.87 12.82 -7.66
C ILE A 61 -1.90 12.26 -6.61
N GLY A 62 -2.38 11.32 -5.79
CA GLY A 62 -1.62 10.69 -4.72
C GLY A 62 -2.49 10.17 -3.58
N VAL A 63 -1.85 9.75 -2.49
CA VAL A 63 -2.48 9.25 -1.28
C VAL A 63 -2.95 10.43 -0.41
N LYS A 64 -4.27 10.56 -0.28
CA LYS A 64 -4.90 11.50 0.66
C LYS A 64 -4.74 11.01 2.09
N ASP A 65 -5.15 9.77 2.33
CA ASP A 65 -5.10 9.15 3.65
C ASP A 65 -4.77 7.66 3.57
N LEU A 66 -4.08 7.16 4.60
CA LEU A 66 -3.77 5.75 4.77
C LEU A 66 -3.99 5.38 6.23
N THR A 67 -4.98 4.54 6.48
CA THR A 67 -5.34 4.08 7.83
C THR A 67 -5.27 2.57 7.93
N GLY A 68 -5.21 2.06 9.16
CA GLY A 68 -5.00 0.64 9.44
C GLY A 68 -3.61 0.38 9.99
N GLU A 69 -3.08 -0.81 9.71
CA GLU A 69 -1.86 -1.31 10.32
C GLU A 69 -0.94 -1.94 9.28
N ALA A 70 0.37 -1.75 9.44
CA ALA A 70 1.37 -2.43 8.63
C ALA A 70 2.61 -2.69 9.48
N TYR A 71 2.94 -3.97 9.65
CA TYR A 71 4.08 -4.43 10.43
C TYR A 71 4.96 -5.36 9.61
N LEU A 72 6.27 -5.18 9.75
CA LEU A 72 7.24 -6.15 9.26
C LEU A 72 7.75 -6.97 10.43
N THR A 73 7.46 -8.26 10.40
CA THR A 73 7.77 -9.18 11.50
C THR A 73 8.97 -10.05 11.14
N THR A 74 9.94 -10.15 12.06
CA THR A 74 11.12 -11.02 11.91
C THR A 74 11.06 -12.21 12.87
N ARG A 75 11.25 -13.44 12.37
CA ARG A 75 11.28 -14.65 13.20
C ARG A 75 12.18 -15.74 12.60
N LYS A 76 12.76 -16.61 13.45
CA LYS A 76 13.46 -17.87 13.08
C LYS A 76 14.46 -17.67 11.93
N GLN A 77 15.61 -17.07 12.24
CA GLN A 77 16.71 -16.88 11.28
C GLN A 77 16.38 -15.81 10.22
N ASN A 78 15.99 -14.62 10.66
CA ASN A 78 15.70 -13.46 9.79
C ASN A 78 14.63 -13.68 8.71
N LYS A 79 13.71 -14.65 8.88
CA LYS A 79 12.53 -14.69 7.98
C LYS A 79 11.65 -13.50 8.31
N LYS A 80 11.44 -12.66 7.31
CA LYS A 80 10.57 -11.49 7.39
C LYS A 80 9.27 -11.78 6.65
N PHE A 81 8.18 -11.32 7.22
CA PHE A 81 6.88 -11.33 6.54
C PHE A 81 6.12 -10.08 6.96
N ALA A 82 5.48 -9.46 5.98
CA ALA A 82 4.60 -8.34 6.18
C ALA A 82 3.24 -8.82 6.70
N VAL A 83 2.72 -8.14 7.71
CA VAL A 83 1.33 -8.28 8.16
C VAL A 83 0.70 -6.90 8.06
N PHE A 84 -0.36 -6.76 7.27
CA PHE A 84 -1.02 -5.47 7.11
C PHE A 84 -2.52 -5.62 6.85
N GLU A 85 -3.23 -4.56 7.21
CA GLU A 85 -4.63 -4.31 6.88
C GLU A 85 -4.76 -2.81 6.65
N LEU A 86 -5.09 -2.42 5.41
CA LEU A 86 -5.00 -1.04 4.96
C LEU A 86 -6.34 -0.57 4.39
N ASN A 87 -6.71 0.65 4.77
CA ASN A 87 -7.73 1.45 4.12
C ASN A 87 -7.06 2.67 3.50
N ILE A 88 -7.12 2.76 2.19
CA ILE A 88 -6.38 3.73 1.38
C ILE A 88 -7.37 4.66 0.71
N LEU A 89 -7.13 5.96 0.83
CA LEU A 89 -7.89 6.99 0.15
C LEU A 89 -6.95 7.75 -0.79
N PHE A 90 -7.25 7.73 -2.08
CA PHE A 90 -6.53 8.47 -3.10
C PHE A 90 -7.34 9.67 -3.57
N ASP A 91 -6.67 10.79 -3.84
CA ASP A 91 -7.27 11.91 -4.56
C ASP A 91 -7.06 11.71 -6.07
N TRP A 92 -8.10 11.96 -6.87
CA TRP A 92 -8.00 11.99 -8.32
C TRP A 92 -8.58 13.28 -8.89
N ARG A 93 -8.09 13.66 -10.07
CA ARG A 93 -8.62 14.78 -10.85
C ARG A 93 -8.78 14.40 -12.30
N GLY A 94 -9.69 15.07 -13.00
CA GLY A 94 -9.78 14.97 -14.43
C GLY A 94 -10.38 16.22 -15.06
N CYS A 95 -10.22 16.35 -16.37
CA CYS A 95 -10.81 17.41 -17.17
C CYS A 95 -11.41 16.76 -18.41
N TRP A 96 -12.64 17.13 -18.73
CA TRP A 96 -13.30 16.76 -19.99
C TRP A 96 -13.12 17.91 -20.99
N GLU A 97 -12.65 17.63 -22.20
CA GLU A 97 -12.24 18.66 -23.17
C GLU A 97 -13.42 19.59 -23.55
N GLU A 98 -14.64 19.05 -23.69
CA GLU A 98 -15.81 19.86 -24.06
C GLU A 98 -16.28 20.82 -22.95
N ASP A 99 -16.13 20.43 -21.68
CA ASP A 99 -16.55 21.26 -20.53
C ASP A 99 -15.41 22.18 -20.04
N GLY A 100 -14.14 21.81 -20.29
CA GLY A 100 -12.95 22.54 -19.84
C GLY A 100 -12.82 22.68 -18.32
N LYS A 101 -13.69 22.01 -17.54
CA LYS A 101 -13.75 22.10 -16.09
C LYS A 101 -13.01 20.94 -15.43
N GLU A 102 -12.18 21.26 -14.45
CA GLU A 102 -11.55 20.27 -13.58
C GLU A 102 -12.60 19.65 -12.64
N VAL A 103 -12.74 18.33 -12.70
CA VAL A 103 -13.55 17.50 -11.80
C VAL A 103 -12.61 16.80 -10.84
N LYS A 104 -12.97 16.78 -9.56
CA LYS A 104 -12.20 16.08 -8.51
C LYS A 104 -13.03 14.98 -7.88
N GLY A 105 -12.33 14.00 -7.32
CA GLY A 105 -12.97 12.95 -6.56
C GLY A 105 -11.97 12.13 -5.77
N GLU A 106 -12.46 11.06 -5.16
CA GLU A 106 -11.67 10.17 -4.35
C GLU A 106 -11.80 8.73 -4.84
N VAL A 107 -10.74 7.95 -4.68
CA VAL A 107 -10.77 6.49 -4.83
C VAL A 107 -10.51 5.90 -3.45
N LYS A 108 -11.45 5.08 -2.96
CA LYS A 108 -11.35 4.39 -1.69
C LYS A 108 -11.10 2.91 -1.93
N VAL A 109 -9.99 2.42 -1.38
CA VAL A 109 -9.64 1.00 -1.31
C VAL A 109 -9.76 0.59 0.15
N SER A 110 -10.74 -0.23 0.50
CA SER A 110 -10.94 -0.67 1.89
C SER A 110 -10.64 -2.16 2.04
N GLU A 111 -10.23 -2.56 3.24
CA GLU A 111 -9.97 -3.96 3.62
C GLU A 111 -8.81 -4.61 2.83
N TYR A 112 -7.86 -3.83 2.31
CA TYR A 112 -6.69 -4.39 1.63
C TYR A 112 -5.73 -5.05 2.64
N SER A 113 -5.69 -6.38 2.65
CA SER A 113 -5.00 -7.15 3.70
C SER A 113 -3.91 -8.08 3.17
N SER A 114 -2.99 -8.48 4.04
CA SER A 114 -1.96 -9.48 3.72
C SER A 114 -2.50 -10.92 3.67
N ILE A 115 -3.70 -11.17 4.22
CA ILE A 115 -4.30 -12.52 4.30
C ILE A 115 -5.07 -12.79 3.01
N ASP A 116 -5.95 -11.86 2.62
CA ASP A 116 -6.82 -11.97 1.47
C ASP A 116 -6.66 -10.73 0.58
N PRO A 117 -5.53 -10.59 -0.14
CA PRO A 117 -5.21 -9.38 -0.90
C PRO A 117 -6.17 -9.13 -2.08
N GLU A 118 -6.90 -10.14 -2.53
CA GLU A 118 -7.88 -10.04 -3.62
C GLU A 118 -9.29 -9.68 -3.12
N GLU A 119 -9.56 -9.81 -1.82
CA GLU A 119 -10.85 -9.47 -1.20
C GLU A 119 -10.78 -8.06 -0.62
N TYR A 120 -10.86 -7.06 -1.51
CA TYR A 120 -10.91 -5.65 -1.13
C TYR A 120 -12.11 -4.96 -1.78
N SER A 121 -12.54 -3.84 -1.20
CA SER A 121 -13.57 -2.98 -1.80
C SER A 121 -12.92 -1.82 -2.56
N PHE A 122 -13.42 -1.54 -3.76
CA PHE A 122 -12.97 -0.43 -4.60
C PHE A 122 -14.13 0.50 -4.93
N GLU A 123 -14.08 1.73 -4.42
CA GLU A 123 -15.13 2.73 -4.64
C GLU A 123 -14.55 4.02 -5.19
N VAL A 124 -15.16 4.53 -6.27
CA VAL A 124 -14.80 5.83 -6.85
C VAL A 124 -15.93 6.82 -6.62
N THR A 125 -15.60 7.97 -6.04
CA THR A 125 -16.52 9.07 -5.78
C THR A 125 -16.09 10.30 -6.57
N VAL A 126 -17.05 11.21 -6.76
CA VAL A 126 -16.83 12.54 -7.34
C VAL A 126 -17.21 13.55 -6.26
N ALA A 127 -16.49 14.67 -6.17
CA ALA A 127 -16.83 15.75 -5.27
C ALA A 127 -18.27 16.25 -5.52
N ALA A 128 -19.00 16.54 -4.44
CA ALA A 128 -20.41 16.94 -4.53
C ALA A 128 -20.64 18.15 -5.45
N ALA A 129 -19.69 19.08 -5.49
CA ALA A 129 -19.73 20.28 -6.34
C ALA A 129 -19.74 19.99 -7.85
N ASP A 130 -19.27 18.81 -8.27
CA ASP A 130 -19.16 18.39 -9.68
C ASP A 130 -20.11 17.22 -10.01
N SER A 131 -20.84 16.73 -9.01
CA SER A 131 -21.78 15.62 -9.15
C SER A 131 -22.96 15.99 -10.08
N GLY A 132 -23.38 15.02 -10.91
CA GLY A 132 -24.56 15.16 -11.78
C GLY A 132 -24.29 15.65 -13.21
N THR A 133 -23.04 15.91 -13.59
CA THR A 133 -22.66 16.21 -14.98
C THR A 133 -22.29 14.94 -15.75
N THR A 134 -22.52 14.92 -17.07
CA THR A 134 -22.11 13.80 -17.94
C THR A 134 -20.58 13.66 -17.96
N ALA A 135 -19.84 14.77 -17.95
CA ALA A 135 -18.38 14.77 -17.83
C ALA A 135 -17.90 14.08 -16.55
N ALA A 136 -18.49 14.39 -15.39
CA ALA A 136 -18.15 13.74 -14.14
C ALA A 136 -18.44 12.22 -14.16
N ALA A 137 -19.55 11.81 -14.77
CA ALA A 137 -19.89 10.38 -14.91
C ALA A 137 -18.87 9.64 -15.79
N ASN A 138 -18.47 10.24 -16.92
CA ASN A 138 -17.48 9.67 -17.83
C ASN A 138 -16.09 9.59 -17.18
N LEU A 139 -15.65 10.65 -16.50
CA LEU A 139 -14.37 10.67 -15.80
C LEU A 139 -14.35 9.68 -14.63
N LYS A 140 -15.46 9.57 -13.88
CA LYS A 140 -15.61 8.54 -12.85
C LYS A 140 -15.47 7.13 -13.43
N ALA A 141 -16.13 6.83 -14.54
CA ALA A 141 -16.03 5.52 -15.19
C ALA A 141 -14.60 5.24 -15.68
N ALA A 142 -13.91 6.25 -16.20
CA ALA A 142 -12.52 6.12 -16.61
C ALA A 142 -11.57 5.82 -15.43
N VAL A 143 -11.77 6.48 -14.29
CA VAL A 143 -11.00 6.22 -13.07
C VAL A 143 -11.38 4.87 -12.46
N GLN A 144 -12.62 4.41 -12.58
CA GLN A 144 -13.00 3.04 -12.22
C GLN A 144 -12.20 2.00 -13.03
N GLY A 145 -11.94 2.27 -14.31
CA GLY A 145 -11.07 1.42 -15.14
C GLY A 145 -9.60 1.37 -14.72
N LEU A 146 -9.16 2.16 -13.74
CA LEU A 146 -7.81 2.07 -13.18
C LEU A 146 -7.66 0.99 -12.10
N GLU A 147 -8.74 0.35 -11.67
CA GLU A 147 -8.74 -0.64 -10.58
C GLU A 147 -7.65 -1.70 -10.73
N GLU A 148 -7.55 -2.36 -11.89
CA GLU A 148 -6.53 -3.39 -12.15
C GLU A 148 -5.10 -2.82 -12.07
N GLN A 149 -4.89 -1.59 -12.55
CA GLN A 149 -3.58 -0.94 -12.51
C GLN A 149 -3.21 -0.56 -11.08
N ILE A 150 -4.16 -0.02 -10.32
CA ILE A 150 -3.98 0.30 -8.89
C ILE A 150 -3.66 -0.98 -8.13
N PHE A 151 -4.41 -2.06 -8.36
CA PHE A 151 -4.16 -3.36 -7.74
C PHE A 151 -2.76 -3.89 -8.06
N SER A 152 -2.32 -3.81 -9.32
CA SER A 152 -0.96 -4.19 -9.71
C SER A 152 0.13 -3.37 -8.98
N ARG A 153 -0.09 -2.06 -8.79
CA ARG A 153 0.83 -1.21 -7.99
C ARG A 153 0.83 -1.61 -6.51
N LEU A 154 -0.32 -1.97 -5.95
CA LEU A 154 -0.40 -2.45 -4.57
C LEU A 154 0.32 -3.80 -4.40
N GLN A 155 0.20 -4.72 -5.37
CA GLN A 155 0.99 -5.96 -5.37
C GLN A 155 2.50 -5.69 -5.41
N GLN A 156 2.94 -4.69 -6.20
CA GLN A 156 4.33 -4.26 -6.20
C GLN A 156 4.76 -3.73 -4.82
N TYR A 157 3.92 -2.93 -4.16
CA TYR A 157 4.15 -2.47 -2.79
C TYR A 157 4.34 -3.65 -1.81
N VAL A 158 3.51 -4.70 -1.91
CA VAL A 158 3.61 -5.88 -1.04
C VAL A 158 4.92 -6.63 -1.27
N ALA A 159 5.37 -6.77 -2.51
CA ALA A 159 6.65 -7.37 -2.82
C ALA A 159 7.81 -6.57 -2.17
N GLU A 160 7.82 -5.25 -2.38
CA GLU A 160 8.86 -4.38 -1.82
C GLU A 160 8.83 -4.33 -0.27
N LEU A 161 7.66 -4.43 0.35
CA LEU A 161 7.53 -4.47 1.81
C LEU A 161 8.15 -5.74 2.41
N ASN A 162 7.99 -6.88 1.73
CA ASN A 162 8.56 -8.15 2.17
C ASN A 162 10.09 -8.21 1.99
N ASP A 163 10.65 -7.40 1.10
CA ASP A 163 12.10 -7.36 0.81
C ASP A 163 12.90 -6.42 1.74
N LEU A 164 12.23 -5.59 2.56
CA LEU A 164 12.87 -4.73 3.57
C LEU A 164 13.61 -5.52 4.64
#